data_AF-A2GEY6-F1
#
_entry.id   AF-A2GEY6-F1
#
_cell.length_a   1.000
_cell.length_b   1.000
_cell.length_c   1.000
_cell.angle_alpha   90.00
_cell.angle_beta   90.00
_cell.angle_gamma   90.00
#
_symmetry.space_group_name_H-M   'P 1'
#
loop_
_entity.id
_entity.type
_entity.pdbx_description
1 polymer ?
#
loop_
_entity_poly.entity_id
_entity_poly.type
_entity_poly.pdbx_seq_one_letter_code
_entity_poly.pdbx_strand_id
1 'polypeptide(L)'
;MSTTENTTTVIVHEAINEEYEYIQFNKQLRLIRSVKDDMYQMQSILTACFAPDTKKPQDWFRNQSTIELLNEAENSTTDFLVVAKTRVGKKPQSPKLYENREEQRVGKKPQSPKLYENREKLPNGLRGYYVHRLLVNAVAMWASPRYAWYIYRLLDEIHRQEREELENKLEAKDKSIQKRIPRSVPKG
;
A
#
# COMPACT_ATOMS: atom_id res chain seq x y z
N MET A 1 8.69 -9.87 31.12
CA MET A 1 9.64 -9.03 30.36
C MET A 1 9.44 -9.36 28.89
N SER A 2 8.53 -8.66 28.20
CA SER A 2 8.37 -8.80 26.75
C SER A 2 9.47 -8.02 26.07
N THR A 3 10.41 -8.75 25.47
CA THR A 3 11.40 -8.19 24.56
C THR A 3 10.68 -7.85 23.26
N THR A 4 10.31 -6.59 23.09
CA THR A 4 9.90 -6.05 21.80
C THR A 4 11.15 -6.01 20.93
N GLU A 5 11.33 -7.00 20.06
CA GLU A 5 12.33 -6.94 19.00
C GLU A 5 11.91 -5.87 18.00
N ASN A 6 12.33 -4.63 18.28
CA ASN A 6 12.31 -3.55 17.32
C ASN A 6 13.29 -3.94 16.19
N THR A 7 12.82 -4.77 15.26
CA THR A 7 13.63 -5.21 14.13
C THR A 7 13.84 -4.00 13.25
N THR A 8 14.95 -3.29 13.47
CA THR A 8 15.50 -2.35 12.51
C THR A 8 15.90 -3.16 11.29
N THR A 9 14.93 -3.42 10.40
CA THR A 9 15.20 -3.79 9.02
C THR A 9 15.98 -2.63 8.43
N VAL A 10 17.32 -2.75 8.46
CA VAL A 10 18.20 -1.95 7.62
C VAL A 10 17.63 -2.12 6.22
N ILE A 11 17.05 -1.05 5.68
CA ILE A 11 16.52 -1.04 4.32
C ILE A 11 17.75 -1.07 3.43
N VAL A 12 18.22 -2.27 3.10
CA VAL A 12 19.38 -2.44 2.23
C VAL A 12 18.92 -2.12 0.82
N HIS A 13 19.29 -0.93 0.36
CA HIS A 13 19.24 -0.53 -1.03
C HIS A 13 20.57 -0.90 -1.67
N GLU A 14 20.54 -1.62 -2.79
CA GLU A 14 21.72 -1.95 -3.58
C GLU A 14 21.46 -1.53 -5.03
N ALA A 15 22.22 -0.56 -5.52
CA ALA A 15 22.05 -0.05 -6.87
C ALA A 15 22.42 -1.11 -7.91
N ILE A 16 21.55 -1.33 -8.89
CA ILE A 16 21.83 -2.13 -10.08
C ILE A 16 22.37 -1.20 -11.17
N ASN A 17 21.73 -0.04 -11.35
CA ASN A 17 22.14 1.06 -12.21
C ASN A 17 21.49 2.37 -11.74
N GLU A 18 21.56 3.44 -12.53
CA GLU A 18 20.99 4.75 -12.18
C GLU A 18 19.46 4.76 -12.02
N GLU A 19 18.74 3.82 -12.65
CA GLU A 19 17.27 3.78 -12.65
C GLU A 19 16.68 2.64 -11.80
N TYR A 20 17.47 1.61 -11.46
CA TYR A 20 17.00 0.40 -10.79
C TYR A 20 17.90 0.01 -9.62
N GLU A 21 17.25 -0.47 -8.56
CA GLU A 21 17.91 -0.93 -7.34
C GLU A 21 17.26 -2.20 -6.82
N TYR A 22 18.02 -3.03 -6.10
CA TYR A 22 17.45 -4.00 -5.17
C TYR A 22 17.05 -3.30 -3.88
N ILE A 23 15.86 -3.60 -3.38
CA ILE A 23 15.35 -3.11 -2.10
C ILE A 23 14.84 -4.28 -1.26
N GLN A 24 15.20 -4.29 0.02
CA GLN A 24 14.59 -5.19 1.00
C GLN A 24 13.20 -4.66 1.38
N PHE A 25 12.15 -5.15 0.72
CA PHE A 25 10.77 -4.71 0.93
C PHE A 25 10.24 -5.12 2.31
N ASN A 26 10.54 -6.34 2.75
CA ASN A 26 10.28 -6.82 4.10
C ASN A 26 11.24 -7.98 4.44
N LYS A 27 11.08 -8.65 5.59
CA LYS A 27 11.95 -9.77 6.01
C LYS A 27 12.04 -10.94 5.01
N GLN A 28 11.08 -11.09 4.10
CA GLN A 28 11.02 -12.20 3.14
C GLN A 28 11.26 -11.78 1.69
N LEU A 29 11.01 -10.52 1.33
CA LEU A 29 11.08 -10.04 -0.05
C LEU A 29 12.25 -9.09 -0.28
N ARG A 30 13.16 -9.50 -1.16
CA ARG A 30 14.17 -8.63 -1.78
C ARG A 30 13.83 -8.48 -3.25
N LEU A 31 13.50 -7.26 -3.66
CA LEU A 31 12.84 -6.97 -4.93
C LEU A 31 13.64 -5.97 -5.76
N ILE A 32 13.42 -5.98 -7.08
CA ILE A 32 13.93 -4.93 -7.97
C ILE A 32 12.90 -3.80 -8.03
N ARG A 33 13.34 -2.59 -7.73
CA ARG A 33 12.56 -1.36 -7.76
C ARG A 33 13.09 -0.41 -8.81
N SER A 34 12.18 0.20 -9.55
CA SER A 34 12.42 1.36 -10.42
C SER A 34 12.40 2.62 -9.56
N VAL A 35 13.53 3.31 -9.46
CA VAL A 35 13.71 4.50 -8.62
C VAL A 35 12.87 5.68 -9.14
N LYS A 36 12.69 5.75 -10.47
CA LYS A 36 12.01 6.86 -11.15
C LYS A 36 10.52 7.00 -10.81
N ASP A 37 9.84 5.89 -10.62
CA ASP A 37 8.37 5.83 -10.52
C ASP A 37 7.85 4.90 -9.42
N ASP A 38 8.73 4.41 -8.54
CA ASP A 38 8.39 3.58 -7.38
C ASP A 38 7.66 2.28 -7.75
N MET A 39 8.02 1.70 -8.89
CA MET A 39 7.43 0.45 -9.39
C MET A 39 8.32 -0.75 -9.11
N TYR A 40 7.71 -1.90 -8.82
CA TYR A 40 8.40 -3.12 -8.40
C TYR A 40 8.28 -4.20 -9.45
N GLN A 41 9.39 -4.85 -9.80
CA GLN A 41 9.41 -5.87 -10.84
C GLN A 41 8.73 -7.16 -10.34
N MET A 42 7.68 -7.60 -11.03
CA MET A 42 6.94 -8.83 -10.66
C MET A 42 7.83 -10.07 -10.67
N GLN A 43 8.75 -10.19 -11.63
CA GLN A 43 9.64 -11.35 -11.68
C GLN A 43 10.50 -11.48 -10.41
N SER A 44 10.99 -10.36 -9.87
CA SER A 44 11.71 -10.35 -8.59
C SER A 44 10.83 -10.80 -7.42
N ILE A 45 9.53 -10.47 -7.43
CA ILE A 45 8.56 -10.93 -6.42
C ILE A 45 8.39 -12.45 -6.50
N LEU A 46 8.16 -12.98 -7.70
CA LEU A 46 7.99 -14.41 -7.92
C LEU A 46 9.23 -15.19 -7.49
N THR A 47 10.41 -14.67 -7.84
CA THR A 47 11.71 -15.25 -7.45
C THR A 47 11.89 -15.26 -5.94
N ALA A 48 11.64 -14.13 -5.26
CA ALA A 48 11.72 -14.04 -3.80
C ALA A 48 10.70 -14.94 -3.08
N CYS A 49 9.55 -15.21 -3.72
CA CYS A 49 8.52 -16.11 -3.19
C CYS A 49 8.78 -17.59 -3.47
N PHE A 50 9.86 -17.94 -4.16
CA PHE A 50 10.12 -19.30 -4.67
C PHE A 50 8.93 -19.86 -5.45
N ALA A 51 8.30 -19.02 -6.28
CA ALA A 51 7.15 -19.42 -7.09
C ALA A 51 7.58 -20.48 -8.12
N PRO A 52 6.71 -21.45 -8.45
CA PRO A 52 7.00 -22.44 -9.48
C PRO A 52 7.10 -21.76 -10.86
N ASP A 53 7.97 -22.28 -11.72
CA ASP A 53 8.21 -21.75 -13.08
C ASP A 53 6.96 -21.76 -13.98
N THR A 54 5.91 -22.48 -13.59
CA THR A 54 4.62 -22.50 -14.27
C THR A 54 3.84 -21.19 -14.09
N LYS A 55 4.09 -20.43 -13.01
CA LYS A 55 3.43 -19.15 -12.76
C LYS A 55 4.13 -18.05 -13.52
N LYS A 56 3.44 -17.44 -14.48
CA LYS A 56 3.94 -16.29 -15.21
C LYS A 56 3.22 -15.01 -14.79
N PRO A 57 3.87 -13.84 -14.80
CA PRO A 57 3.22 -12.58 -14.46
C PRO A 57 1.90 -12.33 -15.23
N GLN A 58 1.83 -12.76 -16.49
CA GLN A 58 0.64 -12.65 -17.32
C GLN A 58 -0.57 -13.39 -16.73
N ASP A 59 -0.37 -14.51 -16.06
CA ASP A 59 -1.45 -15.32 -15.49
C ASP A 59 -2.11 -14.62 -14.31
N TRP A 60 -1.36 -13.80 -13.56
CA TRP A 60 -1.90 -12.98 -12.49
C TRP A 60 -2.95 -11.99 -13.03
N PHE A 61 -2.61 -11.27 -14.10
CA PHE A 61 -3.49 -10.29 -14.74
C PHE A 61 -4.74 -10.89 -15.40
N ARG A 62 -4.74 -12.19 -15.72
CA ARG A 62 -5.88 -12.90 -16.31
C ARG A 62 -6.91 -13.34 -15.27
N ASN A 63 -6.57 -13.33 -13.99
CA ASN A 63 -7.49 -13.78 -12.93
C ASN A 63 -8.57 -12.74 -12.68
N GLN A 64 -9.82 -13.19 -12.61
CA GLN A 64 -10.98 -12.34 -12.36
C GLN A 64 -10.84 -11.50 -11.07
N SER A 65 -10.40 -12.12 -9.97
CA SER A 65 -10.15 -11.43 -8.70
C SER A 65 -9.07 -10.35 -8.79
N THR A 66 -8.10 -10.53 -9.68
CA THR A 66 -7.05 -9.52 -9.91
C THR A 66 -7.59 -8.35 -10.72
N ILE A 67 -8.44 -8.61 -11.71
CA ILE A 67 -9.12 -7.55 -12.48
C ILE A 67 -9.98 -6.69 -11.53
N GLU A 68 -10.75 -7.32 -10.65
CA GLU A 68 -11.56 -6.62 -9.64
C GLU A 68 -10.69 -5.78 -8.70
N LEU A 69 -9.57 -6.33 -8.21
CA LEU A 69 -8.61 -5.60 -7.38
C LEU A 69 -8.02 -4.39 -8.10
N LEU A 70 -7.66 -4.52 -9.37
CA LEU A 70 -7.10 -3.42 -10.17
C LEU A 70 -8.15 -2.32 -10.36
N ASN A 71 -9.39 -2.68 -10.70
CA ASN A 71 -10.49 -1.72 -10.83
C ASN A 71 -10.72 -0.94 -9.53
N GLU A 72 -10.70 -1.62 -8.39
CA GLU A 72 -10.87 -0.98 -7.07
C GLU A 72 -9.72 0.00 -6.76
N ALA A 73 -8.48 -0.37 -7.09
CA ALA A 73 -7.32 0.49 -6.90
C ALA A 73 -7.37 1.74 -7.81
N GLU A 74 -7.86 1.61 -9.04
CA GLU A 74 -8.05 2.76 -9.95
C GLU A 74 -9.15 3.71 -9.45
N ASN A 75 -10.26 3.16 -8.98
CA ASN A 75 -11.37 3.94 -8.42
C ASN A 75 -10.96 4.69 -7.15
N SER A 76 -10.28 4.00 -6.22
CA SER A 76 -9.75 4.61 -4.98
C SER A 76 -8.79 5.77 -5.25
N THR A 77 -7.95 5.65 -6.28
CA THR A 77 -7.02 6.72 -6.70
C THR A 77 -7.78 7.92 -7.27
N THR A 78 -8.84 7.65 -8.01
CA THR A 78 -9.70 8.68 -8.61
C THR A 78 -10.47 9.44 -7.54
N ASP A 79 -11.02 8.74 -6.54
CA ASP A 79 -11.75 9.34 -5.43
C ASP A 79 -10.87 10.29 -4.60
N PHE A 80 -9.61 9.91 -4.34
CA PHE A 80 -8.66 10.80 -3.67
C PHE A 80 -8.42 12.11 -4.46
N LEU A 81 -8.29 12.01 -5.79
CA LEU A 81 -8.10 13.18 -6.67
C LEU A 81 -9.35 14.07 -6.76
N VAL A 82 -10.55 13.49 -6.73
CA VAL A 82 -11.82 14.23 -6.72
C VAL A 82 -12.01 14.96 -5.38
N VAL A 83 -11.70 14.30 -4.26
CA VAL A 83 -11.75 14.88 -2.92
C VAL A 83 -10.71 16.00 -2.75
N ALA A 84 -9.50 15.82 -3.29
CA ALA A 84 -8.46 16.86 -3.25
C ALA A 84 -8.88 18.12 -4.02
N LYS A 85 -9.50 17.95 -5.20
CA LYS A 85 -10.02 19.09 -6.00
C LYS A 85 -11.18 19.81 -5.31
N THR A 86 -12.06 19.10 -4.61
CA THR A 86 -13.18 19.71 -3.87
C THR A 86 -12.76 20.42 -2.58
N ARG A 87 -11.58 20.10 -2.01
CA ARG A 87 -11.04 20.79 -0.83
C ARG A 87 -10.34 22.11 -1.14
N VAL A 88 -9.89 22.34 -2.39
CA VAL A 88 -9.22 23.60 -2.82
C VAL A 88 -10.21 24.67 -3.31
N GLY A 89 -11.50 24.35 -3.45
CA GLY A 89 -12.52 25.30 -3.89
C GLY A 89 -13.79 25.23 -3.04
N LYS A 90 -13.81 25.91 -1.89
CA LYS A 90 -15.09 26.25 -1.23
C LYS A 90 -15.27 27.77 -1.18
N LYS A 91 -16.07 28.29 -2.11
CA LYS A 91 -17.08 29.31 -1.84
C LYS A 91 -18.41 28.80 -2.44
N PRO A 92 -19.56 28.94 -1.76
CA PRO A 92 -20.73 28.10 -2.04
C PRO A 92 -21.71 28.78 -3.01
N GLN A 93 -22.24 28.04 -3.99
CA GLN A 93 -23.63 28.20 -4.42
C GLN A 93 -24.13 26.95 -5.18
N SER A 94 -25.41 26.67 -5.01
CA SER A 94 -26.11 25.40 -5.18
C SER A 94 -26.52 25.06 -6.65
N PRO A 95 -27.28 23.97 -6.89
CA PRO A 95 -27.00 22.94 -7.89
C PRO A 95 -27.60 23.22 -9.27
N LYS A 96 -26.88 22.91 -10.36
CA LYS A 96 -27.49 22.75 -11.69
C LYS A 96 -26.94 21.54 -12.44
N LEU A 97 -27.92 20.78 -12.91
CA LEU A 97 -27.92 19.68 -13.88
C LEU A 97 -27.31 20.13 -15.23
N TYR A 98 -26.88 19.16 -16.05
CA TYR A 98 -26.46 19.21 -17.47
C TYR A 98 -25.22 20.11 -17.76
N GLU A 99 -24.26 19.84 -18.67
CA GLU A 99 -24.24 19.16 -19.97
C GLU A 99 -22.79 18.84 -20.37
N ASN A 100 -22.60 17.87 -21.27
CA ASN A 100 -21.35 17.68 -22.00
C ASN A 100 -21.00 18.91 -22.86
N ARG A 101 -19.82 19.50 -22.71
CA ARG A 101 -19.10 20.09 -23.85
C ARG A 101 -17.60 20.24 -23.59
N GLU A 102 -16.87 19.85 -24.63
CA GLU A 102 -15.43 19.95 -24.88
C GLU A 102 -14.68 21.08 -24.16
N GLU A 103 -13.72 20.69 -23.32
CA GLU A 103 -12.54 21.50 -23.06
C GLU A 103 -11.29 20.72 -23.48
N GLN A 104 -10.92 20.87 -24.75
CA GLN A 104 -9.53 20.78 -25.16
C GLN A 104 -8.76 21.93 -24.48
N ARG A 105 -8.19 21.65 -23.32
CA ARG A 105 -7.03 22.37 -22.80
C ARG A 105 -5.94 21.34 -22.55
N VAL A 106 -4.90 21.39 -23.38
CA VAL A 106 -3.63 20.68 -23.19
C VAL A 106 -2.91 21.31 -22.00
N GLY A 107 -3.43 21.07 -20.80
CA GLY A 107 -2.62 21.02 -19.59
C GLY A 107 -2.40 19.53 -19.34
N LYS A 108 -1.14 19.10 -19.19
CA LYS A 108 -0.81 17.72 -18.77
C LYS A 108 -1.71 17.38 -17.58
N LYS A 109 -2.72 16.53 -17.78
CA LYS A 109 -3.42 15.88 -16.68
C LYS A 109 -2.33 15.28 -15.78
N PRO A 110 -2.40 15.43 -14.45
CA PRO A 110 -1.58 14.59 -13.59
C PRO A 110 -1.94 13.16 -14.01
N GLN A 111 -0.99 12.49 -14.64
CA GLN A 111 -1.19 11.13 -15.13
C GLN A 111 -1.55 10.33 -13.90
N SER A 112 -2.73 9.72 -13.90
CA SER A 112 -3.13 8.87 -12.78
C SER A 112 -2.00 7.88 -12.54
N PRO A 113 -1.57 7.68 -11.27
CA PRO A 113 -0.52 6.74 -10.94
C PRO A 113 -0.79 5.41 -11.63
N LYS A 114 0.14 4.99 -12.50
CA LYS A 114 0.00 3.77 -13.28
C LYS A 114 0.14 2.58 -12.32
N LEU A 115 -0.88 1.71 -12.25
CA LEU A 115 -0.86 0.56 -11.33
C LEU A 115 0.13 -0.54 -11.75
N TYR A 116 0.30 -0.74 -13.06
CA TYR A 116 1.25 -1.72 -13.58
C TYR A 116 1.73 -1.33 -14.98
N GLU A 117 2.90 -1.82 -15.37
CA GLU A 117 3.50 -1.59 -16.67
C GLU A 117 4.30 -2.79 -17.16
N ASN A 118 4.15 -3.18 -18.42
CA ASN A 118 5.05 -4.13 -19.06
C ASN A 118 6.18 -3.39 -19.79
N ARG A 119 7.43 -3.66 -19.41
CA ARG A 119 8.64 -3.03 -19.94
C ARG A 119 9.48 -4.03 -20.72
N GLU A 120 9.08 -4.31 -21.96
CA GLU A 120 9.77 -5.32 -22.80
C GLU A 120 11.07 -4.80 -23.43
N LYS A 121 11.22 -3.48 -23.56
CA LYS A 121 12.38 -2.82 -24.19
C LYS A 121 13.64 -2.77 -23.32
N LEU A 122 13.55 -3.23 -22.06
CA LEU A 122 14.67 -3.22 -21.11
C LEU A 122 15.63 -4.41 -21.35
N PRO A 123 16.88 -4.32 -20.85
CA PRO A 123 17.81 -5.44 -20.92
C PRO A 123 17.27 -6.69 -20.21
N ASN A 124 17.82 -7.85 -20.59
CA ASN A 124 17.46 -9.12 -20.00
C ASN A 124 17.74 -9.09 -18.47
N GLY A 125 16.77 -9.51 -17.67
CA GLY A 125 16.82 -9.42 -16.20
C GLY A 125 16.08 -8.21 -15.60
N LEU A 126 15.96 -7.09 -16.33
CA LEU A 126 15.15 -5.94 -15.90
C LEU A 126 13.81 -5.86 -16.64
N ARG A 127 13.71 -6.40 -17.86
CA ARG A 127 12.43 -6.41 -18.60
C ARG A 127 11.33 -7.23 -17.93
N GLY A 128 10.09 -6.86 -18.23
CA GLY A 128 8.88 -7.57 -17.82
C GLY A 128 7.89 -6.66 -17.11
N TYR A 129 7.00 -7.27 -16.32
CA TYR A 129 5.95 -6.54 -15.61
C TYR A 129 6.46 -5.88 -14.34
N TYR A 130 6.06 -4.63 -14.17
CA TYR A 130 6.27 -3.82 -12.99
C TYR A 130 4.91 -3.46 -12.39
N VAL A 131 4.80 -3.50 -11.08
CA VAL A 131 3.56 -3.21 -10.33
C VAL A 131 3.80 -2.16 -9.27
N HIS A 132 2.77 -1.37 -8.98
CA HIS A 132 2.78 -0.37 -7.94
C HIS A 132 3.00 -1.00 -6.56
N ARG A 133 3.63 -0.24 -5.65
CA ARG A 133 3.97 -0.68 -4.28
C ARG A 133 2.84 -1.39 -3.53
N LEU A 134 1.61 -0.90 -3.66
CA LEU A 134 0.43 -1.47 -2.99
C LEU A 134 0.04 -2.86 -3.51
N LEU A 135 0.40 -3.21 -4.74
CA LEU A 135 0.09 -4.50 -5.36
C LEU A 135 1.15 -5.57 -5.06
N VAL A 136 2.32 -5.20 -4.51
CA VAL A 136 3.42 -6.13 -4.23
C VAL A 136 2.96 -7.30 -3.37
N ASN A 137 2.23 -7.02 -2.28
CA ASN A 137 1.72 -8.07 -1.41
C ASN A 137 0.68 -8.94 -2.12
N ALA A 138 -0.22 -8.36 -2.92
CA ALA A 138 -1.21 -9.12 -3.67
C ALA A 138 -0.56 -10.11 -4.66
N VAL A 139 0.46 -9.66 -5.39
CA VAL A 139 1.24 -10.51 -6.30
C VAL A 139 1.98 -11.61 -5.53
N ALA A 140 2.61 -11.27 -4.41
CA ALA A 140 3.34 -12.23 -3.58
C ALA A 140 2.43 -13.29 -2.95
N MET A 141 1.23 -12.92 -2.50
CA MET A 141 0.22 -13.85 -2.00
C MET A 141 -0.26 -14.82 -3.09
N TRP A 142 -0.51 -14.30 -4.30
CA TRP A 142 -0.82 -15.15 -5.44
C TRP A 142 0.34 -16.07 -5.81
N ALA A 143 1.57 -15.57 -5.77
CA ALA A 143 2.77 -16.34 -6.10
C ALA A 143 3.01 -17.50 -5.12
N SER A 144 2.85 -17.27 -3.81
CA SER A 144 3.10 -18.26 -2.76
C SER A 144 2.05 -18.24 -1.65
N PRO A 145 1.28 -19.34 -1.47
CA PRO A 145 0.37 -19.49 -0.33
C PRO A 145 1.08 -19.39 1.03
N ARG A 146 2.36 -19.78 1.10
CA ARG A 146 3.17 -19.66 2.32
C ARG A 146 3.38 -18.18 2.69
N TYR A 147 3.66 -17.35 1.68
CA TYR A 147 3.78 -15.91 1.88
C TYR A 147 2.43 -15.27 2.27
N ALA A 148 1.32 -15.74 1.68
CA ALA A 148 -0.01 -15.29 2.08
C ALA A 148 -0.28 -15.53 3.57
N TRP A 149 0.05 -16.73 4.07
CA TRP A 149 -0.08 -17.02 5.49
C TRP A 149 0.79 -16.12 6.39
N TYR A 150 2.03 -15.83 5.95
CA TYR A 150 2.90 -14.89 6.65
C TYR A 150 2.27 -13.49 6.77
N ILE A 151 1.69 -12.97 5.67
CA ILE A 151 1.00 -11.68 5.66
C ILE A 151 -0.22 -11.69 6.58
N TYR A 152 -1.03 -12.75 6.56
CA TYR A 152 -2.18 -12.83 7.46
C TYR A 152 -1.78 -12.83 8.94
N ARG A 153 -0.69 -13.51 9.31
CA ARG A 153 -0.15 -13.46 10.67
C ARG A 153 0.34 -12.08 11.06
N LEU A 154 1.03 -11.40 10.14
CA LEU A 154 1.51 -10.03 10.36
C LEU A 154 0.34 -9.06 10.58
N LEU A 155 -0.73 -9.19 9.79
CA LEU A 155 -1.94 -8.38 9.94
C LEU A 155 -2.66 -8.66 11.27
N ASP A 156 -2.77 -9.93 11.69
CA ASP A 156 -3.35 -10.28 13.00
C ASP A 156 -2.58 -9.63 14.16
N GLU A 157 -1.24 -9.67 14.10
CA GLU A 157 -0.38 -9.09 15.11
C GLU A 157 -0.53 -7.56 15.19
N ILE A 158 -0.58 -6.87 14.04
CA ILE A 158 -0.81 -5.42 13.98
C ILE A 158 -2.16 -5.05 14.60
N HIS A 159 -3.25 -5.73 14.19
CA HIS A 159 -4.58 -5.45 14.74
C HIS A 159 -4.71 -5.80 16.23
N ARG A 160 -3.90 -6.74 16.73
CA ARG A 160 -3.81 -7.02 18.17
C ARG A 160 -3.16 -5.85 18.91
N GLN A 161 -2.01 -5.38 18.43
CA GLN A 161 -1.30 -4.24 19.02
C GLN A 161 -2.16 -2.98 19.00
N GLU A 162 -2.88 -2.70 17.91
CA GLU A 162 -3.79 -1.55 17.83
C GLU A 162 -4.90 -1.60 18.89
N ARG A 163 -5.46 -2.78 19.18
CA ARG A 163 -6.47 -2.96 20.23
C ARG A 163 -5.88 -2.72 21.62
N GLU A 164 -4.72 -3.30 21.90
CA GLU A 164 -4.02 -3.11 23.17
C GLU A 164 -3.67 -1.63 23.40
N GLU A 165 -3.23 -0.91 22.37
CA GLU A 165 -2.98 0.52 22.46
C GLU A 165 -4.24 1.34 22.75
N LEU A 166 -5.37 0.98 22.16
CA LEU A 166 -6.66 1.65 22.38
C LEU A 166 -7.16 1.43 23.81
N GLU A 167 -7.06 0.20 24.32
CA GLU A 167 -7.41 -0.14 25.71
C GLU A 167 -6.54 0.63 26.70
N ASN A 168 -5.23 0.66 26.50
CA ASN A 168 -4.30 1.43 27.33
C ASN A 168 -4.63 2.94 27.34
N LYS A 169 -5.02 3.50 26.18
CA LYS A 169 -5.46 4.92 26.07
C LYS A 169 -6.77 5.17 26.83
N LEU A 170 -7.69 4.21 26.86
CA LEU A 170 -8.94 4.31 27.61
C LEU A 170 -8.68 4.26 29.12
N GLU A 171 -7.91 3.28 29.60
CA GLU A 171 -7.57 3.18 31.03
C GLU A 171 -6.85 4.43 31.55
N ALA A 172 -5.94 4.99 30.77
CA ALA A 172 -5.23 6.21 31.12
C ALA A 172 -6.19 7.40 31.26
N LYS A 173 -7.19 7.50 30.36
CA LYS A 173 -8.25 8.52 30.45
C LYS A 173 -9.10 8.31 31.69
N ASP A 174 -9.54 7.09 31.98
CA ASP A 174 -10.35 6.80 33.17
C ASP A 174 -9.62 7.12 34.47
N LYS A 175 -8.33 6.75 34.59
CA LYS A 175 -7.48 7.13 35.73
C LYS A 175 -7.34 8.65 35.87
N SER A 176 -7.28 9.39 34.76
CA SER A 176 -7.23 10.86 34.78
C SER A 176 -8.55 11.50 35.22
N ILE A 177 -9.69 10.89 34.85
CA ILE A 177 -11.03 11.33 35.27
C ILE A 177 -11.21 11.09 36.76
N GLN A 178 -10.87 9.90 37.27
CA GLN A 178 -10.96 9.58 38.70
C GLN A 178 -10.15 10.55 39.58
N LYS A 179 -8.97 11.00 39.13
CA LYS A 179 -8.16 12.00 39.84
C LYS A 179 -8.79 13.40 39.86
N ARG A 180 -9.68 13.72 38.93
CA ARG A 180 -10.37 15.03 38.82
C ARG A 180 -11.68 15.08 39.57
N ILE A 181 -12.26 13.95 39.96
CA ILE A 181 -13.45 13.91 40.81
C ILE A 181 -13.03 14.39 42.21
N PRO A 182 -13.62 15.48 42.75
CA PRO A 182 -13.32 15.94 44.10
C PRO A 182 -13.63 14.82 45.10
N ARG A 183 -12.67 14.44 45.94
CA ARG A 183 -12.91 13.48 47.03
C ARG A 183 -14.00 14.05 47.93
N SER A 184 -15.21 13.48 47.88
CA SER A 184 -16.33 13.90 48.72
C SER A 184 -15.94 13.87 50.20
N VAL A 185 -16.28 14.96 50.88
CA VAL A 185 -15.95 15.25 52.28
C VAL A 185 -16.54 14.16 53.19
N PRO A 186 -15.79 13.64 54.18
CA PRO A 186 -16.32 12.71 55.17
C PRO A 186 -17.51 13.34 55.89
N LYS A 187 -18.67 12.66 55.87
CA LYS A 187 -19.83 13.06 56.67
C LYS A 187 -19.51 12.75 58.13
N GLY A 188 -19.31 13.80 58.93
CA GLY A 188 -19.38 13.75 60.39
C GLY A 188 -20.81 13.70 60.87
#